data_AF-A0AAD9K505-F1
#
_entry.id   AF-A0AAD9K505-F1
#
_cell.length_a   1.000
_cell.length_b   1.000
_cell.length_c   1.000
_cell.angle_alpha   90.00
_cell.angle_beta   90.00
_cell.angle_gamma   90.00
#
_symmetry.space_group_name_H-M   'P 1'
#
loop_
_entity.id
_entity.type
_entity.pdbx_description
1 polymer ?
#
loop_
_entity_poly.entity_id
_entity_poly.type
_entity_poly.pdbx_seq_one_letter_code
_entity_poly.pdbx_strand_id
1 'polypeptide(L)'
;MLSLRVIVSSSSSFWTSTCINCLSHVRHCAGQRFGNMSSQAKILGFAGATSGGKSSICKWLENVLPKEGIAVKTVHMDYYYWDEDSPNHVLLPEFGNRFANWEGKPLLQYFNKKYFFTLPKEECWKRRRSRTYVPPDPEDYFEKVVWPCYLKLKEELASDTDIVYLDGTRNREELFEDIQNDIIGLYEVSQPS
;
A
#
# COMPACT_ATOMS: atom_id res chain seq x y z
N MET A 1 -24.82 -6.95 6.65
CA MET A 1 -24.20 -6.45 5.41
C MET A 1 -22.69 -6.63 5.54
N LEU A 2 -22.14 -7.66 4.91
CA LEU A 2 -20.73 -8.03 4.99
C LEU A 2 -19.93 -7.08 4.08
N SER A 3 -19.37 -6.02 4.65
CA SER A 3 -18.56 -5.08 3.87
C SER A 3 -17.15 -5.64 3.68
N LEU A 4 -16.75 -5.89 2.44
CA LEU A 4 -15.34 -5.94 2.10
C LEU A 4 -14.73 -4.57 2.48
N ARG A 5 -13.54 -4.53 3.09
CA ARG A 5 -12.92 -3.26 3.49
C ARG A 5 -11.46 -3.29 3.06
N VAL A 6 -11.22 -2.85 1.83
CA VAL A 6 -9.92 -2.89 1.15
C VAL A 6 -9.02 -1.76 1.65
N ILE A 7 -8.03 -2.10 2.47
CA ILE A 7 -7.17 -1.12 3.14
C ILE A 7 -5.85 -0.98 2.38
N VAL A 8 -5.82 0.09 1.62
CA VAL A 8 -4.76 0.45 0.69
C VAL A 8 -3.47 0.85 1.41
N SER A 9 -2.35 0.59 0.76
CA SER A 9 -1.03 0.77 1.36
C SER A 9 -0.09 1.41 0.33
N SER A 10 -0.37 2.65 -0.10
CA SER A 10 0.58 3.36 -0.96
C SER A 10 1.69 4.00 -0.15
N SER A 11 2.93 3.52 -0.34
CA SER A 11 4.15 4.32 -0.17
C SER A 11 5.22 3.83 -1.15
N SER A 12 6.14 4.72 -1.54
CA SER A 12 7.42 4.41 -2.19
C SER A 12 8.39 3.67 -1.30
N SER A 13 8.06 3.62 -0.01
CA SER A 13 8.91 3.28 1.07
C SER A 13 8.08 2.40 1.98
N PHE A 14 8.15 1.11 1.74
CA PHE A 14 7.36 0.19 2.54
C PHE A 14 8.05 -0.03 3.87
N TRP A 15 7.20 -0.20 4.88
CA TRP A 15 7.52 -0.21 6.30
C TRP A 15 7.78 1.22 6.77
N THR A 16 6.70 1.99 6.88
CA THR A 16 6.59 3.06 7.88
C THR A 16 6.22 2.39 9.18
N SER A 17 6.77 2.90 10.30
CA SER A 17 6.30 2.53 11.62
C SER A 17 4.85 2.74 11.44
N THR A 18 4.08 1.68 11.57
CA THR A 18 2.67 1.85 11.47
C THR A 18 2.38 2.67 12.70
N CYS A 19 2.35 3.99 12.50
CA CYS A 19 1.92 4.98 13.45
C CYS A 19 0.69 4.31 14.02
N ILE A 20 0.67 4.07 15.34
CA ILE A 20 -0.39 3.28 15.98
C ILE A 20 -1.76 3.70 15.42
N ASN A 21 -1.88 4.98 15.03
CA ASN A 21 -2.89 5.63 14.21
C ASN A 21 -3.30 4.92 12.91
N CYS A 22 -2.40 4.56 11.99
CA CYS A 22 -2.73 3.84 10.76
C CYS A 22 -3.33 2.48 11.09
N LEU A 23 -2.65 1.64 11.90
CA LEU A 23 -3.17 0.33 12.30
C LEU A 23 -4.50 0.46 13.05
N SER A 24 -4.66 1.49 13.87
CA SER A 24 -5.90 1.76 14.59
C SER A 24 -7.02 2.16 13.64
N HIS A 25 -6.73 2.98 12.61
CA HIS A 25 -7.71 3.30 11.58
C HIS A 25 -8.01 2.07 10.72
N VAL A 26 -7.01 1.26 10.37
CA VAL A 26 -7.21 -0.02 9.67
C VAL A 26 -8.16 -0.92 10.45
N ARG A 27 -7.94 -1.08 11.76
CA ARG A 27 -8.77 -1.91 12.65
C ARG A 27 -10.17 -1.33 12.87
N HIS A 28 -10.27 -0.01 13.08
CA HIS A 28 -11.54 0.69 13.18
C HIS A 28 -12.35 0.53 11.89
N CYS A 29 -11.69 0.73 10.75
CA CYS A 29 -12.23 0.41 9.44
C CYS A 29 -12.61 -1.06 9.38
N ALA A 30 -11.82 -2.03 9.83
CA ALA A 30 -12.19 -3.44 9.77
C ALA A 30 -13.31 -3.85 10.74
N GLY A 31 -13.75 -2.96 11.65
CA GLY A 31 -14.83 -3.23 12.61
C GLY A 31 -14.40 -4.00 13.85
N GLN A 32 -13.09 -4.15 14.12
CA GLN A 32 -12.61 -4.81 15.34
C GLN A 32 -12.65 -3.85 16.54
N ARG A 33 -13.79 -3.76 17.22
CA ARG A 33 -13.79 -3.53 18.68
C ARG A 33 -13.37 -4.86 19.31
N PHE A 34 -12.29 -4.85 20.09
CA PHE A 34 -11.79 -6.04 20.79
C PHE A 34 -12.92 -6.70 21.59
N GLY A 35 -13.43 -7.82 21.10
CA GLY A 35 -14.51 -8.59 21.72
C GLY A 35 -15.73 -8.73 20.82
N ASN A 36 -15.82 -9.91 20.18
CA ASN A 36 -17.00 -10.51 19.58
C ASN A 36 -17.86 -9.63 18.65
N MET A 37 -17.64 -9.75 17.33
CA MET A 37 -18.75 -9.66 16.37
C MET A 37 -18.40 -10.29 15.01
N SER A 38 -19.32 -11.13 14.55
CA SER A 38 -19.36 -11.96 13.34
C SER A 38 -19.42 -11.17 12.01
N SER A 39 -18.57 -10.17 11.79
CA SER A 39 -18.48 -9.46 10.50
C SER A 39 -17.07 -9.59 9.91
N GLN A 40 -16.88 -10.58 9.05
CA GLN A 40 -15.57 -10.94 8.48
C GLN A 40 -15.18 -9.99 7.33
N ALA A 41 -14.82 -8.74 7.63
CA ALA A 41 -14.22 -7.86 6.63
C ALA A 41 -12.87 -8.45 6.15
N LYS A 42 -12.65 -8.51 4.83
CA LYS A 42 -11.32 -8.87 4.28
C LYS A 42 -10.50 -7.60 4.06
N ILE A 43 -9.24 -7.65 4.47
CA ILE A 43 -8.27 -6.57 4.41
C ILE A 43 -7.32 -6.80 3.23
N LEU A 44 -7.49 -5.94 2.22
CA LEU A 44 -6.76 -5.79 0.94
C LEU A 44 -5.40 -5.08 0.98
N GLY A 45 -4.24 -5.75 1.01
CA GLY A 45 -2.94 -5.04 1.00
C GLY A 45 -2.42 -4.75 -0.42
N PHE A 46 -2.18 -3.48 -0.77
CA PHE A 46 -1.54 -3.10 -2.05
C PHE A 46 -0.21 -2.40 -1.82
N ALA A 47 0.89 -3.04 -2.19
CA ALA A 47 2.26 -2.63 -1.94
C ALA A 47 3.05 -2.39 -3.24
N GLY A 48 4.32 -1.99 -3.12
CA GLY A 48 5.28 -2.04 -4.23
C GLY A 48 5.88 -0.70 -4.66
N ALA A 49 6.50 -0.70 -5.85
CA ALA A 49 7.31 0.39 -6.38
C ALA A 49 6.58 1.75 -6.37
N THR A 50 7.31 2.82 -6.07
CA THR A 50 6.78 4.19 -6.19
C THR A 50 6.24 4.44 -7.59
N SER A 51 5.11 5.16 -7.66
CA SER A 51 4.41 5.43 -8.92
C SER A 51 4.01 4.16 -9.71
N GLY A 52 3.89 3.01 -9.03
CA GLY A 52 3.46 1.72 -9.60
C GLY A 52 1.98 1.62 -9.98
N GLY A 53 1.13 2.57 -9.56
CA GLY A 53 -0.32 2.54 -9.83
C GLY A 53 -1.19 2.21 -8.63
N LYS A 54 -0.59 2.02 -7.43
CA LYS A 54 -1.28 1.73 -6.16
C LYS A 54 -2.47 2.64 -5.91
N SER A 55 -2.27 3.95 -5.74
CA SER A 55 -3.39 4.86 -5.44
C SER A 55 -4.44 4.93 -6.55
N SER A 56 -4.07 4.59 -7.79
CA SER A 56 -4.99 4.56 -8.94
C SER A 56 -5.90 3.33 -8.91
N ILE A 57 -5.38 2.13 -8.59
CA ILE A 57 -6.23 0.93 -8.45
C ILE A 57 -7.23 1.11 -7.30
N CYS A 58 -6.85 1.82 -6.24
CA CYS A 58 -7.74 2.08 -5.11
C CYS A 58 -8.97 2.89 -5.52
N LYS A 59 -8.75 3.97 -6.28
CA LYS A 59 -9.82 4.78 -6.86
C LYS A 59 -10.66 3.98 -7.86
N TRP A 60 -10.02 3.11 -8.64
CA TRP A 60 -10.74 2.22 -9.55
C TRP A 60 -11.70 1.31 -8.76
N LEU A 61 -11.18 0.60 -7.75
CA LEU A 61 -11.95 -0.33 -6.92
C LEU A 61 -13.09 0.35 -6.16
N GLU A 62 -12.89 1.57 -5.66
CA GLU A 62 -13.95 2.38 -5.03
C GLU A 62 -15.11 2.70 -5.97
N ASN A 63 -14.86 2.78 -7.28
CA ASN A 63 -15.87 3.10 -8.28
C ASN A 63 -16.58 1.86 -8.84
N VAL A 64 -15.87 0.72 -8.94
CA VAL A 64 -16.39 -0.49 -9.62
C VAL A 64 -16.99 -1.49 -8.65
N LEU A 65 -16.34 -1.79 -7.53
CA LEU A 65 -16.80 -2.86 -6.62
C LEU A 65 -18.17 -2.58 -5.97
N PRO A 66 -18.56 -1.33 -5.62
CA PRO A 66 -19.91 -1.08 -5.13
C PRO A 66 -21.01 -1.44 -6.13
N LYS A 67 -20.73 -1.41 -7.44
CA LYS A 67 -21.67 -1.82 -8.49
C LYS A 67 -21.91 -3.34 -8.47
N GLU A 68 -20.93 -4.10 -8.00
CA GLU A 68 -21.01 -5.54 -7.75
C GLU A 68 -21.60 -5.88 -6.36
N GLY A 69 -22.17 -4.89 -5.66
CA GLY A 69 -22.70 -5.07 -4.30
C GLY A 69 -21.62 -5.21 -3.21
N ILE A 70 -20.36 -4.95 -3.55
CA ILE A 70 -19.22 -5.05 -2.63
C ILE A 70 -18.88 -3.67 -2.11
N ALA A 71 -19.14 -3.40 -0.83
CA ALA A 71 -18.71 -2.16 -0.19
C ALA A 71 -17.18 -2.05 -0.20
N VAL A 72 -16.64 -0.83 -0.33
CA VAL A 72 -15.19 -0.56 -0.31
C VAL A 72 -14.92 0.65 0.57
N LYS A 73 -13.81 0.61 1.31
CA LYS A 73 -13.26 1.78 2.01
C LYS A 73 -11.75 1.74 1.92
N THR A 74 -11.14 2.75 1.28
CA THR A 74 -9.69 2.86 1.18
C THR A 74 -9.11 3.62 2.37
N VAL A 75 -7.85 3.31 2.68
CA VAL A 75 -7.02 4.01 3.67
C VAL A 75 -5.70 4.27 2.95
N HIS A 76 -5.18 5.50 2.93
CA HIS A 76 -3.91 5.79 2.27
C HIS A 76 -2.80 5.95 3.30
N MET A 77 -1.78 5.09 3.23
CA MET A 77 -0.64 5.17 4.15
C MET A 77 0.16 6.47 4.04
N ASP A 78 0.14 7.12 2.87
CA ASP A 78 0.76 8.42 2.66
C ASP A 78 0.19 9.52 3.60
N TYR A 79 -0.97 9.31 4.24
CA TYR A 79 -1.55 10.24 5.23
C TYR A 79 -1.06 10.01 6.66
N TYR A 80 -0.17 9.04 6.88
CA TYR A 80 0.35 8.70 8.21
C TYR A 80 1.87 8.83 8.26
N TYR A 81 2.45 9.62 7.35
CA TYR A 81 3.81 10.08 7.56
C TYR A 81 3.85 10.95 8.82
N TRP A 82 4.96 10.87 9.54
CA TRP A 82 5.25 11.80 10.60
C TRP A 82 5.41 13.21 10.01
N ASP A 83 4.99 14.21 10.79
CA ASP A 83 5.28 15.62 10.51
C ASP A 83 6.79 15.85 10.63
N GLU A 84 7.37 16.72 9.81
CA GLU A 84 8.83 16.94 9.70
C GLU A 84 9.52 17.17 11.07
N ASP A 85 8.85 17.77 12.04
CA ASP A 85 9.37 18.05 13.39
C ASP A 85 9.16 16.92 14.41
N SER A 86 8.55 15.81 13.99
CA SER A 86 8.27 14.67 14.86
C SER A 86 9.57 14.09 15.45
N PRO A 87 9.61 13.84 16.77
CA PRO A 87 10.76 13.20 17.41
C PRO A 87 10.94 11.74 16.99
N ASN A 88 9.96 11.15 16.29
CA ASN A 88 10.03 9.80 15.75
C ASN A 88 10.62 9.74 14.33
N HIS A 89 11.08 10.86 13.77
CA HIS A 89 11.74 10.83 12.47
C HIS A 89 13.17 10.30 12.55
N VAL A 90 13.52 9.46 11.57
CA VAL A 90 14.90 9.13 11.27
C VAL A 90 15.46 10.19 10.33
N LEU A 91 16.48 10.92 10.78
CA LEU A 91 17.20 11.90 9.96
C LEU A 91 18.28 11.19 9.14
N LEU A 92 18.44 11.61 7.88
CA LEU A 92 19.54 11.19 7.01
C LEU A 92 20.61 12.30 6.98
N PRO A 93 21.73 12.15 7.72
CA PRO A 93 22.77 13.17 7.79
C PRO A 93 23.34 13.57 6.43
N GLU A 94 23.49 12.61 5.52
CA GLU A 94 24.03 12.79 4.17
C GLU A 94 23.15 13.65 3.25
N PHE A 95 21.90 13.95 3.64
CA PHE A 95 21.01 14.87 2.93
C PHE A 95 20.75 16.17 3.70
N GLY A 96 21.65 16.54 4.61
CA GLY A 96 21.48 17.72 5.46
C GLY A 96 20.38 17.53 6.50
N ASN A 97 20.31 16.33 7.10
CA ASN A 97 19.28 15.92 8.06
C ASN A 97 17.85 15.97 7.49
N ARG A 98 17.67 15.56 6.23
CA ARG A 98 16.33 15.33 5.68
C ARG A 98 15.79 13.97 6.10
N PHE A 99 14.47 13.87 6.15
CA PHE A 99 13.80 12.76 6.80
C PHE A 99 13.73 11.51 5.93
N ALA A 100 14.01 10.38 6.55
CA ALA A 100 13.68 9.04 6.08
C ALA A 100 12.42 8.57 6.81
N ASN A 101 11.39 8.18 6.07
CA ASN A 101 10.15 7.64 6.66
C ASN A 101 10.20 6.11 6.77
N TRP A 102 11.27 5.54 7.36
CA TRP A 102 11.58 4.09 7.30
C TRP A 102 11.45 3.39 8.67
N GLU A 103 10.31 2.77 8.99
CA GLU A 103 10.20 1.97 10.22
C GLU A 103 9.29 0.70 10.05
N GLY A 104 9.67 -0.49 10.49
CA GLY A 104 8.77 -1.63 10.87
C GLY A 104 7.73 -2.33 9.92
N LYS A 105 7.55 -3.65 10.15
CA LYS A 105 6.57 -4.55 9.50
C LYS A 105 5.19 -4.80 10.18
N PRO A 106 4.52 -3.88 10.93
CA PRO A 106 3.35 -4.24 11.73
C PRO A 106 2.11 -4.75 10.96
N LEU A 107 1.95 -4.45 9.67
CA LEU A 107 0.67 -4.64 8.98
C LEU A 107 0.51 -5.97 8.23
N LEU A 108 1.60 -6.66 7.87
CA LEU A 108 1.55 -7.82 6.97
C LEU A 108 0.59 -8.92 7.44
N GLN A 109 0.64 -9.22 8.74
CA GLN A 109 -0.17 -10.28 9.35
C GLN A 109 -1.67 -10.01 9.37
N TYR A 110 -2.12 -8.78 9.08
CA TYR A 110 -3.53 -8.42 9.07
C TYR A 110 -4.15 -8.49 7.67
N PHE A 111 -3.35 -8.60 6.61
CA PHE A 111 -3.86 -8.67 5.25
C PHE A 111 -4.33 -10.08 4.89
N ASN A 112 -5.55 -10.20 4.37
CA ASN A 112 -6.07 -11.46 3.83
C ASN A 112 -5.51 -11.77 2.45
N LYS A 113 -5.16 -10.72 1.68
CA LYS A 113 -4.46 -10.85 0.41
C LYS A 113 -3.52 -9.67 0.22
N LYS A 114 -2.38 -9.95 -0.40
CA LYS A 114 -1.30 -8.99 -0.61
C LYS A 114 -0.97 -8.92 -2.10
N TYR A 115 -0.99 -7.72 -2.64
CA TYR A 115 -0.57 -7.40 -3.99
C TYR A 115 0.67 -6.52 -3.95
N PHE A 116 1.62 -6.71 -4.85
CA PHE A 116 2.86 -5.94 -4.90
C PHE A 116 3.17 -5.48 -6.31
N PHE A 117 3.05 -4.18 -6.57
CA PHE A 117 3.40 -3.58 -7.86
C PHE A 117 4.91 -3.55 -8.06
N THR A 118 5.40 -4.15 -9.13
CA THR A 118 6.79 -4.07 -9.57
C THR A 118 6.90 -3.07 -10.72
N LEU A 119 8.04 -2.39 -10.78
CA LEU A 119 8.43 -1.56 -11.91
C LEU A 119 9.94 -1.71 -12.14
N PRO A 120 10.40 -1.70 -13.40
CA PRO A 120 11.81 -1.44 -13.71
C PRO A 120 12.26 -0.10 -13.13
N LYS A 121 13.55 0.00 -12.76
CA LYS A 121 14.12 1.19 -12.11
C LYS A 121 13.89 2.45 -12.94
N GLU A 122 14.12 2.34 -14.24
CA GLU A 122 14.09 3.43 -15.20
C GLU A 122 12.67 3.98 -15.35
N GLU A 123 11.68 3.09 -15.44
CA GLU A 123 10.27 3.48 -15.52
C GLU A 123 9.78 4.05 -14.18
N CYS A 124 10.21 3.47 -13.07
CA CYS A 124 9.95 3.99 -11.73
C CYS A 124 10.49 5.42 -11.57
N TRP A 125 11.74 5.66 -11.98
CA TRP A 125 12.36 6.98 -11.96
C TRP A 125 11.63 7.97 -12.87
N LYS A 126 11.35 7.57 -14.10
CA LYS A 126 10.62 8.39 -15.09
C LYS A 126 9.26 8.85 -14.57
N ARG A 127 8.52 7.98 -13.88
CA ARG A 127 7.23 8.32 -13.26
C ARG A 127 7.37 9.10 -11.95
N ARG A 128 8.48 8.94 -11.21
CA ARG A 128 8.71 9.67 -9.96
C ARG A 128 9.12 11.11 -10.23
N ARG A 129 10.06 11.34 -11.16
CA ARG A 129 10.57 12.68 -11.48
C ARG A 129 9.50 13.63 -12.04
N SER A 130 8.42 13.09 -12.60
CA SER A 130 7.28 13.88 -13.10
C SER A 130 6.27 14.22 -11.99
N ARG A 131 6.43 13.68 -10.79
CA ARG A 131 5.54 13.94 -9.65
C ARG A 131 6.12 15.04 -8.78
N THR A 132 5.26 15.92 -8.29
CA THR A 132 5.62 16.95 -7.32
C THR A 132 5.42 16.41 -5.91
N TYR A 133 6.50 16.30 -5.15
CA TYR A 133 6.48 15.99 -3.72
C TYR A 133 6.61 17.29 -2.91
N VAL A 134 6.03 17.29 -1.71
CA VAL A 134 6.16 18.37 -0.73
C VAL A 134 6.68 17.74 0.57
N PRO A 135 7.91 18.06 1.01
CA PRO A 135 8.91 18.86 0.29
C PRO A 135 9.42 18.15 -0.98
N PRO A 136 10.02 18.87 -1.95
CA PRO A 136 10.61 18.26 -3.13
C PRO A 136 11.71 17.25 -2.79
N ASP A 137 11.86 16.23 -3.63
CA ASP A 137 12.96 15.26 -3.50
C ASP A 137 14.31 16.00 -3.57
N PRO A 138 15.24 15.74 -2.63
CA PRO A 138 16.61 16.22 -2.71
C PRO A 138 17.37 15.65 -3.92
N GLU A 139 18.48 16.28 -4.28
CA GLU A 139 19.39 15.76 -5.29
C GLU A 139 19.84 14.32 -4.94
N ASP A 140 19.89 13.45 -5.94
CA ASP A 140 20.21 12.02 -5.84
C ASP A 140 19.33 11.18 -4.89
N TYR A 141 18.25 11.73 -4.32
CA TYR A 141 17.44 11.02 -3.32
C TYR A 141 16.87 9.70 -3.84
N PHE A 142 16.51 9.65 -5.13
CA PHE A 142 16.03 8.42 -5.75
C PHE A 142 17.10 7.31 -5.75
N GLU A 143 18.31 7.65 -6.17
CA GLU A 143 19.43 6.71 -6.34
C GLU A 143 20.00 6.24 -5.02
N LYS A 144 20.13 7.16 -4.06
CA LYS A 144 20.77 6.89 -2.77
C LYS A 144 19.80 6.36 -1.71
N VAL A 145 18.50 6.62 -1.84
CA VAL A 145 17.51 6.27 -0.81
C VAL A 145 16.35 5.46 -1.38
N VAL A 146 15.55 6.04 -2.27
CA VAL A 146 14.28 5.43 -2.70
C VAL A 146 14.48 4.05 -3.33
N TRP A 147 15.42 3.93 -4.29
CA TRP A 147 15.65 2.70 -5.01
C TRP A 147 16.32 1.61 -4.15
N PRO A 148 17.40 1.90 -3.39
CA PRO A 148 17.94 0.94 -2.43
C PRO A 148 16.90 0.43 -1.41
N CYS A 149 16.03 1.31 -0.90
CA CYS A 149 14.94 0.91 -0.01
C CYS A 149 13.94 -0.03 -0.69
N TYR A 150 13.58 0.24 -1.95
CA TYR A 150 12.73 -0.67 -2.72
C TYR A 150 13.36 -2.06 -2.93
N LEU A 151 14.68 -2.12 -3.20
CA LEU A 151 15.38 -3.39 -3.36
C LEU A 151 15.40 -4.19 -2.05
N LYS A 152 15.74 -3.53 -0.93
CA LYS A 152 15.71 -4.14 0.41
C LYS A 152 14.34 -4.72 0.75
N LEU A 153 13.27 -3.96 0.46
CA LEU A 153 11.90 -4.43 0.61
C LEU A 153 11.61 -5.68 -0.21
N LYS A 154 12.00 -5.66 -1.50
CA LYS A 154 11.77 -6.78 -2.41
C LYS A 154 12.50 -8.04 -1.92
N GLU A 155 13.70 -7.89 -1.38
CA GLU A 155 14.46 -8.97 -0.76
C GLU A 155 13.78 -9.49 0.53
N GLU A 156 13.33 -8.60 1.40
CA GLU A 156 12.62 -8.97 2.63
C GLU A 156 11.31 -9.73 2.36
N LEU A 157 10.64 -9.44 1.25
CA LEU A 157 9.41 -10.09 0.81
C LEU A 157 9.65 -11.31 -0.10
N ALA A 158 10.90 -11.62 -0.45
CA ALA A 158 11.21 -12.70 -1.38
C ALA A 158 10.80 -14.08 -0.85
N SER A 159 10.71 -14.24 0.47
CA SER A 159 10.29 -15.48 1.13
C SER A 159 8.78 -15.59 1.36
N ASP A 160 8.03 -14.49 1.20
CA ASP A 160 6.56 -14.49 1.35
C ASP A 160 5.91 -15.02 0.07
N THR A 161 5.30 -16.21 0.16
CA THR A 161 4.66 -16.90 -0.98
C THR A 161 3.21 -16.47 -1.22
N ASP A 162 2.63 -15.68 -0.31
CA ASP A 162 1.25 -15.21 -0.33
C ASP A 162 1.09 -13.80 -0.93
N ILE A 163 2.12 -13.32 -1.64
CA ILE A 163 2.13 -12.02 -2.33
C ILE A 163 1.94 -12.22 -3.83
N VAL A 164 0.93 -11.56 -4.37
CA VAL A 164 0.68 -11.47 -5.81
C VAL A 164 1.48 -10.32 -6.39
N TYR A 165 2.50 -10.62 -7.18
CA TYR A 165 3.30 -9.60 -7.86
C TYR A 165 2.60 -9.10 -9.13
N LEU A 166 2.46 -7.79 -9.25
CA LEU A 166 1.75 -7.10 -10.33
C LEU A 166 2.75 -6.28 -11.16
N ASP A 167 2.83 -6.53 -12.47
CA ASP A 167 3.68 -5.74 -13.36
C ASP A 167 3.03 -4.38 -13.66
N GLY A 168 3.58 -3.31 -13.08
CA GLY A 168 3.09 -1.94 -13.26
C GLY A 168 3.39 -1.31 -14.62
N THR A 169 4.05 -2.04 -15.54
CA THR A 169 4.27 -1.62 -16.94
C THR A 169 3.16 -2.06 -17.89
N ARG A 170 2.31 -3.01 -17.46
CA ARG A 170 1.14 -3.47 -18.22
C ARG A 170 0.15 -2.34 -18.51
N ASN A 171 -0.74 -2.58 -19.47
CA ASN A 171 -1.92 -1.73 -19.66
C ASN A 171 -2.66 -1.60 -18.33
N ARG A 172 -2.98 -0.35 -17.96
CA ARG A 172 -3.58 -0.03 -16.67
C ARG A 172 -4.98 -0.61 -16.51
N GLU A 173 -5.81 -0.51 -17.55
CA GLU A 173 -7.20 -0.95 -17.51
C GLU A 173 -7.26 -2.47 -17.39
N GLU A 174 -6.53 -3.19 -18.24
CA GLU A 174 -6.43 -4.66 -18.17
C GLU A 174 -5.92 -5.14 -16.80
N LEU A 175 -4.86 -4.51 -16.27
CA LEU A 175 -4.33 -4.87 -14.95
C LEU A 175 -5.35 -4.62 -13.84
N PHE A 176 -6.16 -3.56 -13.96
CA PHE A 176 -7.14 -3.21 -12.94
C PHE A 176 -8.37 -4.13 -13.01
N GLU A 177 -8.77 -4.54 -14.20
CA GLU A 177 -9.80 -5.55 -14.42
C GLU A 177 -9.37 -6.92 -13.86
N ASP A 178 -8.12 -7.35 -14.11
CA ASP A 178 -7.57 -8.58 -13.52
C ASP A 178 -7.66 -8.57 -11.99
N ILE A 179 -7.21 -7.47 -11.36
CA ILE A 179 -7.25 -7.30 -9.90
C ILE A 179 -8.70 -7.28 -9.40
N GLN A 180 -9.60 -6.59 -10.10
CA GLN A 180 -11.01 -6.54 -9.76
C GLN A 180 -11.64 -7.93 -9.75
N ASN A 181 -11.45 -8.70 -10.83
CA ASN A 181 -11.99 -10.05 -10.97
C ASN A 181 -11.44 -10.99 -9.89
N ASP A 182 -10.13 -10.89 -9.59
CA ASP A 182 -9.50 -11.64 -8.52
C ASP A 182 -10.09 -11.30 -7.14
N ILE A 183 -10.43 -10.03 -6.88
CA ILE A 183 -11.09 -9.61 -5.63
C ILE A 183 -12.53 -10.12 -5.54
N ILE A 184 -13.28 -10.06 -6.64
CA ILE A 184 -14.66 -10.57 -6.71
C ILE A 184 -14.67 -12.07 -6.39
N GLY A 185 -13.76 -12.86 -7.00
CA GLY A 185 -13.64 -14.29 -6.71
C GLY A 185 -13.36 -14.61 -5.24
N LEU A 186 -12.55 -13.80 -4.55
CA LEU A 186 -12.32 -13.96 -3.10
C LEU A 186 -13.59 -13.72 -2.26
N TYR A 187 -14.44 -12.81 -2.72
CA TYR A 187 -15.69 -12.48 -2.05
C TYR A 187 -16.73 -13.59 -2.24
N GLU A 188 -16.86 -14.13 -3.45
CA GLU A 188 -17.81 -15.20 -3.79
C GLU A 188 -17.52 -16.50 -3.03
N VAL A 189 -16.24 -16.92 -2.96
CA VAL A 189 -15.81 -18.11 -2.19
C VAL A 189 -16.12 -17.99 -0.69
N SER A 190 -16.28 -16.75 -0.18
CA SER A 190 -16.49 -16.49 1.24
C SER A 190 -17.97 -16.43 1.66
N GLN A 191 -18.93 -16.48 0.74
CA GLN A 191 -20.36 -16.50 1.08
C GLN A 191 -20.82 -17.94 1.33
N PRO A 192 -21.51 -18.24 2.45
CA PRO A 192 -22.18 -19.53 2.60
C PRO A 192 -23.29 -19.66 1.55
N SER A 193 -23.39 -20.85 0.94
CA SER A 193 -24.43 -21.25 0.00
C SER A 193 -25.84 -21.14 0.57
#